data_AF-A0A497N7U6-F1
#
_entry.id   AF-A0A497N7U6-F1
#
_cell.length_a   1.000
_cell.length_b   1.000
_cell.length_c   1.000
_cell.angle_alpha   90.00
_cell.angle_beta   90.00
_cell.angle_gamma   90.00
#
_symmetry.space_group_name_H-M   'P 1'
#
loop_
_entity.id
_entity.type
_entity.pdbx_description
1 polymer ?
#
loop_
_entity_poly.entity_id
_entity_poly.type
_entity_poly.pdbx_seq_one_letter_code
_entity_poly.pdbx_strand_id
1 'polypeptide(L)'
;SEITNELTYLALEAYEELNTPDPKLSVRFLPTTSDKLYKRIANLIRKGHNSMVLMNDVPAVEALVKMGKTWEDARFYVPIGCYEPSVEGKEVGCTMNVTVNLAKSLELALYDGKDPLSGEQIGPHTGDARYLTSFEELWTAYTRQMDYFLEHAITYIRDAEGQWPQIHPSPLLAGTIDDCITRGKDIGQGGVHYNSVGFVGAALANAADSLQALKQVVYDEHRFTMDEVLKALQCNFDGYERMRQYLLNRVPKWGNNNPDADWMAKRVAEYYCNKVHTFVNGRGGPCQAALFTLTFAWQKGRLTGALPDGRKAHESLAPGQGATYGRDKKGVTALMGSVTTLDATLTPNGAVLDVTLHPTAIKGPEGLDALVTLMKTFFAKKGYALQFNVYDKDTLRDAQRHPENYAALQIRLTGWSVYFTTLSREEQNQFIDRISHGF
;
A
#
# COMPACT_ATOMS: atom_id res chain seq x y z
N SER A 1 8.07 -24.97 -10.47
CA SER A 1 7.91 -26.14 -9.59
C SER A 1 7.90 -25.66 -8.15
N GLU A 2 7.24 -26.37 -7.25
CA GLU A 2 7.34 -26.09 -5.81
C GLU A 2 8.79 -26.31 -5.35
N ILE A 3 9.33 -25.35 -4.59
CA ILE A 3 10.71 -25.39 -4.06
C ILE A 3 10.78 -25.63 -2.55
N THR A 4 9.62 -25.76 -1.89
CA THR A 4 9.49 -26.08 -0.47
C THR A 4 10.26 -27.35 -0.15
N ASN A 5 11.13 -27.29 0.86
CA ASN A 5 11.96 -28.42 1.28
C ASN A 5 12.14 -28.41 2.82
N GLU A 6 12.91 -29.36 3.36
CA GLU A 6 13.14 -29.47 4.81
C GLU A 6 13.78 -28.20 5.42
N LEU A 7 14.68 -27.52 4.70
CA LEU A 7 15.27 -26.26 5.16
C LEU A 7 14.21 -25.17 5.31
N THR A 8 13.16 -25.18 4.47
CA THR A 8 12.01 -24.27 4.63
C THR A 8 11.33 -24.44 5.98
N TYR A 9 11.09 -25.69 6.41
CA TYR A 9 10.43 -25.96 7.68
C TYR A 9 11.33 -25.71 8.88
N LEU A 10 12.62 -26.02 8.77
CA LEU A 10 13.63 -25.71 9.79
C LEU A 10 13.76 -24.20 10.01
N ALA A 11 13.73 -23.39 8.95
CA ALA A 11 13.73 -21.92 9.07
C ALA A 11 12.47 -21.41 9.80
N LEU A 12 11.30 -21.99 9.53
CA LEU A 12 10.05 -21.64 10.22
C LEU A 12 10.02 -22.12 11.68
N GLU A 13 10.72 -23.19 12.02
CA GLU A 13 10.91 -23.67 13.39
C GLU A 13 11.85 -22.73 14.16
N ALA A 14 13.02 -22.43 13.60
CA ALA A 14 13.96 -21.47 14.18
C ALA A 14 13.32 -20.10 14.42
N TYR A 15 12.52 -19.60 13.48
CA TYR A 15 11.79 -18.34 13.65
C TYR A 15 10.74 -18.39 14.78
N GLU A 16 10.05 -19.52 14.94
CA GLU A 16 9.12 -19.72 16.07
C GLU A 16 9.86 -19.71 17.41
N GLU A 17 11.00 -20.42 17.49
CA GLU A 17 11.81 -20.54 18.70
C GLU A 17 12.48 -19.23 19.10
N LEU A 18 13.00 -18.47 18.13
CA LEU A 18 13.64 -17.17 18.37
C LEU A 18 12.63 -16.14 18.90
N ASN A 19 11.39 -16.19 18.41
CA ASN A 19 10.31 -15.28 18.79
C ASN A 19 10.71 -13.78 18.69
N THR A 20 11.46 -13.44 17.65
CA THR A 20 11.89 -12.08 17.34
C THR A 20 11.17 -11.55 16.11
N PRO A 21 10.95 -10.22 16.00
CA PRO A 21 10.39 -9.62 14.80
C PRO A 21 11.37 -9.67 13.61
N ASP A 22 12.67 -9.82 13.88
CA ASP A 22 13.75 -9.88 12.89
C ASP A 22 14.64 -11.12 13.09
N PRO A 23 15.14 -11.75 12.00
CA PRO A 23 14.90 -11.39 10.61
C PRO A 23 13.46 -11.72 10.18
N LYS A 24 12.86 -10.83 9.39
CA LYS A 24 11.55 -11.07 8.78
C LYS A 24 11.66 -12.19 7.75
N LEU A 25 10.80 -13.20 7.87
CA LEU A 25 10.74 -14.28 6.88
C LEU A 25 9.89 -13.88 5.68
N SER A 26 10.34 -14.28 4.49
CA SER A 26 9.58 -14.12 3.26
C SER A 26 9.13 -15.48 2.73
N VAL A 27 7.83 -15.62 2.52
CA VAL A 27 7.19 -16.86 2.07
C VAL A 27 6.47 -16.59 0.76
N ARG A 28 6.89 -17.34 -0.26
CA ARG A 28 6.42 -17.25 -1.63
C ARG A 28 5.46 -18.41 -1.92
N PHE A 29 4.31 -18.09 -2.50
CA PHE A 29 3.22 -19.03 -2.76
C PHE A 29 3.00 -19.22 -4.25
N LEU A 30 2.92 -20.49 -4.66
CA LEU A 30 2.53 -20.92 -5.99
C LEU A 30 1.14 -21.58 -5.93
N PRO A 31 0.44 -21.71 -7.07
CA PRO A 31 -0.81 -22.48 -7.14
C PRO A 31 -0.65 -23.93 -6.67
N THR A 32 0.57 -24.48 -6.77
CA THR A 32 0.91 -25.85 -6.37
C THR A 32 1.41 -25.95 -4.92
N THR A 33 1.51 -24.84 -4.17
CA THR A 33 2.03 -24.87 -2.80
C THR A 33 1.16 -25.77 -1.91
N SER A 34 1.80 -26.69 -1.20
CA SER A 34 1.13 -27.66 -0.35
C SER A 34 0.37 -27.03 0.83
N ASP A 35 -0.72 -27.67 1.24
CA ASP A 35 -1.49 -27.29 2.43
C ASP A 35 -0.65 -27.35 3.71
N LYS A 36 0.40 -28.18 3.73
CA LYS A 36 1.35 -28.28 4.85
C LYS A 36 2.00 -26.92 5.14
N LEU A 37 2.45 -26.20 4.11
CA LEU A 37 3.06 -24.88 4.28
C LEU A 37 2.02 -23.85 4.72
N TYR A 38 0.85 -23.80 4.09
CA TYR A 38 -0.23 -22.89 4.50
C TYR A 38 -0.62 -23.08 5.97
N LYS A 39 -0.81 -24.33 6.42
CA LYS A 39 -1.14 -24.65 7.82
C LYS A 39 -0.04 -24.25 8.78
N ARG A 40 1.24 -24.45 8.43
CA ARG A 40 2.38 -24.02 9.24
C ARG A 40 2.40 -22.50 9.42
N ILE A 41 2.25 -21.74 8.33
CA ILE A 41 2.21 -20.28 8.35
C ILE A 41 1.00 -19.75 9.14
N ALA A 42 -0.19 -20.29 8.88
CA ALA A 42 -1.41 -19.90 9.60
C ALA A 42 -1.29 -20.16 11.11
N ASN A 43 -0.64 -21.26 11.51
CA ASN A 43 -0.41 -21.58 12.92
C ASN A 43 0.58 -20.60 13.58
N LEU A 44 1.63 -20.18 12.88
CA LEU A 44 2.56 -19.15 13.36
C LEU A 44 1.84 -17.81 13.57
N ILE A 45 1.06 -17.37 12.59
CA ILE A 45 0.26 -16.14 12.68
C ILE A 45 -0.69 -16.20 13.88
N ARG A 46 -1.39 -17.34 14.07
CA ARG A 46 -2.31 -17.55 15.19
C ARG A 46 -1.63 -17.46 16.55
N LYS A 47 -0.37 -17.86 16.65
CA LYS A 47 0.45 -17.77 17.87
C LYS A 47 1.06 -16.38 18.10
N GLY A 48 0.83 -15.43 17.19
CA GLY A 48 1.41 -14.09 17.28
C GLY A 48 2.76 -13.93 16.57
N HIS A 49 3.28 -14.97 15.92
CA HIS A 49 4.48 -14.87 15.09
C HIS A 49 4.12 -14.36 13.70
N ASN A 50 3.77 -13.07 13.61
CA ASN A 50 3.24 -12.49 12.40
C ASN A 50 4.24 -11.62 11.61
N SER A 51 5.55 -11.61 11.92
CA SER A 51 6.58 -10.94 11.12
C SER A 51 7.01 -11.73 9.86
N MET A 52 6.08 -11.88 8.90
CA MET A 52 6.31 -12.69 7.68
C MET A 52 5.74 -12.07 6.40
N VAL A 53 6.54 -11.83 5.38
CA VAL A 53 6.07 -11.42 4.05
C VAL A 53 5.41 -12.61 3.36
N LEU A 54 4.14 -12.48 2.95
CA LEU A 54 3.41 -13.54 2.26
C LEU A 54 3.09 -13.06 0.84
N MET A 55 3.76 -13.60 -0.16
CA MET A 55 3.67 -13.13 -1.55
C MET A 55 3.19 -14.20 -2.51
N ASN A 56 2.39 -13.78 -3.49
CA ASN A 56 1.94 -14.62 -4.58
C ASN A 56 2.92 -14.52 -5.76
N ASP A 57 3.55 -15.63 -6.09
CA ASP A 57 4.55 -15.67 -7.16
C ASP A 57 3.95 -15.37 -8.53
N VAL A 58 2.71 -15.77 -8.78
CA VAL A 58 2.11 -15.66 -10.12
C VAL A 58 2.06 -14.20 -10.60
N PRO A 59 1.33 -13.28 -9.92
CA PRO A 59 1.30 -11.89 -10.34
C PRO A 59 2.65 -11.18 -10.15
N ALA A 60 3.47 -11.58 -9.17
CA ALA A 60 4.79 -10.97 -8.96
C ALA A 60 5.73 -11.24 -10.15
N VAL A 61 5.86 -12.51 -10.58
CA VAL A 61 6.68 -12.88 -11.75
C VAL A 61 6.10 -12.28 -13.03
N GLU A 62 4.78 -12.32 -13.22
CA GLU A 62 4.12 -11.66 -14.37
C GLU A 62 4.45 -10.15 -14.42
N ALA A 63 4.40 -9.44 -13.28
CA ALA A 63 4.73 -8.02 -13.20
C ALA A 63 6.20 -7.74 -13.55
N LEU A 64 7.13 -8.55 -13.03
CA LEU A 64 8.56 -8.42 -13.29
C LEU A 64 8.87 -8.59 -14.79
N VAL A 65 8.26 -9.58 -15.44
CA VAL A 65 8.42 -9.84 -16.88
C VAL A 65 7.83 -8.70 -17.70
N LYS A 66 6.67 -8.16 -17.31
CA LYS A 66 6.09 -6.96 -17.96
C LYS A 66 7.04 -5.76 -17.94
N MET A 67 7.92 -5.66 -16.94
CA MET A 67 8.93 -4.61 -16.83
C MET A 67 10.28 -4.96 -17.49
N GLY A 68 10.31 -5.99 -18.34
CA GLY A 68 11.48 -6.31 -19.18
C GLY A 68 12.47 -7.28 -18.57
N LYS A 69 12.17 -7.90 -17.41
CA LYS A 69 12.99 -8.99 -16.86
C LYS A 69 12.71 -10.28 -17.65
N THR A 70 13.73 -11.11 -17.81
CA THR A 70 13.52 -12.44 -18.41
C THR A 70 12.68 -13.29 -17.47
N TRP A 71 11.96 -14.28 -18.00
CA TRP A 71 11.17 -15.17 -17.17
C TRP A 71 12.06 -15.97 -16.21
N GLU A 72 13.25 -16.38 -16.69
CA GLU A 72 14.28 -17.09 -15.93
C GLU A 72 14.75 -16.28 -14.73
N ASP A 73 14.99 -14.98 -14.89
CA ASP A 73 15.44 -14.13 -13.79
C ASP A 73 14.29 -13.75 -12.86
N ALA A 74 13.13 -13.43 -13.44
CA ALA A 74 11.95 -13.04 -12.67
C ALA A 74 11.52 -14.13 -11.68
N ARG A 75 11.54 -15.42 -12.05
CA ARG A 75 11.14 -16.51 -11.12
C ARG A 75 12.07 -16.70 -9.92
N PHE A 76 13.30 -16.20 -9.97
CA PHE A 76 14.26 -16.24 -8.86
C PHE A 76 14.29 -14.95 -8.04
N TYR A 77 13.28 -14.10 -8.18
CA TYR A 77 13.20 -12.89 -7.36
C TYR A 77 13.24 -13.19 -5.85
N VAL A 78 13.82 -12.29 -5.09
CA VAL A 78 13.74 -12.24 -3.63
C VAL A 78 12.96 -10.99 -3.24
N PRO A 79 12.03 -11.07 -2.28
CA PRO A 79 11.45 -9.86 -1.69
C PRO A 79 12.53 -9.11 -0.91
N ILE A 80 12.79 -7.86 -1.28
CA ILE A 80 13.68 -6.96 -0.54
C ILE A 80 12.85 -6.00 0.30
N GLY A 81 13.23 -5.79 1.56
CA GLY A 81 12.50 -4.91 2.47
C GLY A 81 11.12 -5.46 2.88
N CYS A 82 10.06 -4.93 2.26
CA CYS A 82 8.67 -5.22 2.63
C CYS A 82 8.04 -6.22 1.66
N TYR A 83 7.79 -5.81 0.42
CA TYR A 83 7.04 -6.57 -0.60
C TYR A 83 7.61 -6.39 -2.00
N GLU A 84 8.78 -5.79 -2.12
CA GLU A 84 9.35 -5.38 -3.39
C GLU A 84 10.18 -6.53 -3.97
N PRO A 85 9.77 -7.16 -5.07
CA PRO A 85 10.55 -8.24 -5.66
C PRO A 85 11.77 -7.69 -6.42
N SER A 86 12.94 -8.26 -6.19
CA SER A 86 14.17 -7.95 -6.94
C SER A 86 14.91 -9.21 -7.35
N VAL A 87 15.56 -9.18 -8.50
CA VAL A 87 16.37 -10.33 -8.98
C VAL A 87 17.71 -10.35 -8.24
N GLU A 88 17.94 -11.40 -7.44
CA GLU A 88 19.16 -11.58 -6.67
C GLU A 88 20.42 -11.51 -7.56
N GLY A 89 21.41 -10.74 -7.11
CA GLY A 89 22.70 -10.57 -7.82
C GLY A 89 22.62 -9.83 -9.17
N LYS A 90 21.43 -9.46 -9.64
CA LYS A 90 21.21 -8.86 -10.97
C LYS A 90 20.41 -7.58 -10.95
N GLU A 91 19.85 -7.19 -9.82
CA GLU A 91 19.02 -6.00 -9.72
C GLU A 91 19.41 -5.11 -8.54
N VAL A 92 19.47 -3.81 -8.79
CA VAL A 92 19.44 -2.79 -7.73
C VAL A 92 18.20 -1.94 -7.94
N GLY A 93 17.12 -2.37 -7.28
CA GLY A 93 15.88 -1.62 -7.21
C GLY A 93 15.96 -0.54 -6.13
N CYS A 94 15.85 0.71 -6.54
CA CYS A 94 15.66 1.83 -5.61
C CYS A 94 14.16 1.91 -5.28
N THR A 95 13.69 0.97 -4.44
CA THR A 95 12.28 0.58 -4.32
C THR A 95 11.35 1.66 -3.77
N MET A 96 11.87 2.75 -3.21
CA MET A 96 11.04 3.78 -2.58
C MET A 96 11.64 5.18 -2.73
N ASN A 97 12.05 5.55 -3.95
CA ASN A 97 12.54 6.92 -4.19
C ASN A 97 11.44 7.96 -4.04
N VAL A 98 10.19 7.59 -4.33
CA VAL A 98 9.04 8.51 -4.25
C VAL A 98 7.87 7.80 -3.60
N THR A 99 7.20 8.50 -2.69
CA THR A 99 5.87 8.12 -2.21
C THR A 99 4.87 9.20 -2.60
N VAL A 100 3.85 8.81 -3.36
CA VAL A 100 2.83 9.70 -3.93
C VAL A 100 1.56 9.60 -3.09
N ASN A 101 1.00 10.73 -2.66
CA ASN A 101 -0.32 10.76 -2.03
C ASN A 101 -1.39 10.86 -3.13
N LEU A 102 -2.02 9.74 -3.48
CA LEU A 102 -3.02 9.71 -4.56
C LEU A 102 -4.23 10.60 -4.24
N ALA A 103 -4.61 10.72 -2.97
CA ALA A 103 -5.73 11.57 -2.56
C ALA A 103 -5.42 13.07 -2.63
N LYS A 104 -4.14 13.47 -2.49
CA LYS A 104 -3.72 14.88 -2.56
C LYS A 104 -3.98 15.49 -3.93
N SER A 105 -3.84 14.70 -5.00
CA SER A 105 -4.16 15.17 -6.36
C SER A 105 -5.63 15.58 -6.51
N LEU A 106 -6.56 14.91 -5.79
CA LEU A 106 -7.96 15.33 -5.78
C LEU A 106 -8.17 16.59 -4.97
N GLU A 107 -7.56 16.69 -3.79
CA GLU A 107 -7.62 17.92 -2.99
C GLU A 107 -7.14 19.12 -3.81
N LEU A 108 -6.02 19.00 -4.51
CA LEU A 108 -5.51 20.06 -5.37
C LEU A 108 -6.44 20.36 -6.55
N ALA A 109 -7.04 19.35 -7.18
CA ALA A 109 -8.01 19.57 -8.25
C ALA A 109 -9.24 20.34 -7.78
N LEU A 110 -9.68 20.11 -6.54
CA LEU A 110 -10.81 20.83 -5.91
C LEU A 110 -10.50 22.30 -5.61
N TYR A 111 -9.22 22.65 -5.46
CA TYR A 111 -8.75 24.00 -5.13
C TYR A 111 -7.87 24.62 -6.23
N ASP A 112 -8.05 24.20 -7.50
CA ASP A 112 -7.34 24.74 -8.67
C ASP A 112 -5.79 24.73 -8.51
N GLY A 113 -5.25 23.65 -7.94
CA GLY A 113 -3.83 23.45 -7.68
C GLY A 113 -3.30 24.11 -6.41
N LYS A 114 -4.14 24.85 -5.68
CA LYS A 114 -3.78 25.47 -4.40
C LYS A 114 -3.91 24.47 -3.26
N ASP A 115 -2.90 24.34 -2.42
CA ASP A 115 -3.00 23.56 -1.20
C ASP A 115 -3.85 24.33 -0.16
N PRO A 116 -4.99 23.78 0.30
CA PRO A 116 -5.86 24.48 1.25
C PRO A 116 -5.23 24.64 2.64
N LEU A 117 -4.20 23.85 2.99
CA LEU A 117 -3.54 23.93 4.28
C LEU A 117 -2.48 25.05 4.33
N SER A 118 -1.55 25.08 3.37
CA SER A 118 -0.52 26.11 3.29
C SER A 118 -1.00 27.41 2.63
N GLY A 119 -2.03 27.33 1.78
CA GLY A 119 -2.44 28.44 0.94
C GLY A 119 -1.51 28.69 -0.25
N GLU A 120 -0.55 27.80 -0.53
CA GLU A 120 0.40 27.94 -1.63
C GLU A 120 -0.12 27.26 -2.92
N GLN A 121 0.25 27.82 -4.06
CA GLN A 121 -0.02 27.21 -5.37
C GLN A 121 1.07 26.15 -5.64
N ILE A 122 0.78 24.88 -5.33
CA ILE A 122 1.77 23.80 -5.45
C ILE A 122 1.52 22.89 -6.67
N GLY A 123 0.29 22.87 -7.19
CA GLY A 123 -0.10 22.17 -8.41
C GLY A 123 -0.45 23.13 -9.55
N PRO A 124 -0.63 22.64 -10.78
CA PRO A 124 -1.06 23.44 -11.91
C PRO A 124 -2.50 23.95 -11.73
N HIS A 125 -2.84 25.03 -12.43
CA HIS A 125 -4.24 25.44 -12.57
C HIS A 125 -5.00 24.42 -13.43
N THR A 126 -6.01 23.79 -12.84
CA THR A 126 -6.90 22.81 -13.49
C THR A 126 -8.33 23.31 -13.66
N GLY A 127 -8.59 24.56 -13.29
CA GLY A 127 -9.90 25.20 -13.28
C GLY A 127 -10.56 25.15 -11.91
N ASP A 128 -11.44 26.12 -11.67
CA ASP A 128 -12.27 26.17 -10.47
C ASP A 128 -13.30 25.04 -10.51
N ALA A 129 -13.23 24.14 -9.52
CA ALA A 129 -14.03 22.92 -9.44
C ALA A 129 -15.54 23.18 -9.50
N ARG A 130 -16.00 24.37 -9.10
CA ARG A 130 -17.42 24.78 -9.16
C ARG A 130 -17.98 24.87 -10.58
N TYR A 131 -17.12 25.00 -11.58
CA TYR A 131 -17.51 25.09 -12.99
C TYR A 131 -17.25 23.80 -13.79
N LEU A 132 -16.78 22.73 -13.13
CA LEU A 132 -16.63 21.43 -13.77
C LEU A 132 -18.00 20.77 -13.87
N THR A 133 -18.53 20.66 -15.09
CA THR A 133 -19.93 20.28 -15.37
C THR A 133 -20.16 18.77 -15.42
N SER A 134 -19.08 17.98 -15.48
CA SER A 134 -19.14 16.52 -15.50
C SER A 134 -18.08 15.89 -14.60
N PHE A 135 -18.33 14.66 -14.17
CA PHE A 135 -17.34 13.88 -13.43
C PHE A 135 -16.05 13.67 -14.24
N GLU A 136 -16.15 13.55 -15.57
CA GLU A 136 -14.97 13.35 -16.44
C GLU A 136 -14.08 14.60 -16.53
N GLU A 137 -14.66 15.81 -16.41
CA GLU A 137 -13.88 17.04 -16.25
C GLU A 137 -13.13 17.06 -14.91
N LEU A 138 -13.78 16.66 -13.81
CA LEU A 138 -13.12 16.49 -12.52
C LEU A 138 -12.03 15.41 -12.56
N TRP A 139 -12.29 14.27 -13.21
CA TRP A 139 -11.29 13.23 -13.41
C TRP A 139 -10.09 13.76 -14.18
N THR A 140 -10.31 14.57 -15.21
CA THR A 140 -9.24 15.22 -15.98
C THR A 140 -8.44 16.22 -15.13
N ALA A 141 -9.11 17.01 -14.28
CA ALA A 141 -8.42 17.89 -13.33
C ALA A 141 -7.56 17.08 -12.34
N TYR A 142 -8.14 16.02 -11.76
CA TYR A 142 -7.45 15.10 -10.84
C TYR A 142 -6.19 14.48 -11.47
N THR A 143 -6.30 13.95 -12.68
CA THR A 143 -5.16 13.31 -13.36
C THR A 143 -4.10 14.31 -13.79
N ARG A 144 -4.48 15.53 -14.21
CA ARG A 144 -3.52 16.60 -14.50
C ARG A 144 -2.71 17.01 -13.27
N GLN A 145 -3.35 17.07 -12.09
CA GLN A 145 -2.62 17.28 -10.84
C GLN A 145 -1.63 16.14 -10.57
N MET A 146 -2.08 14.88 -10.69
CA MET A 146 -1.23 13.70 -10.48
C MET A 146 -0.02 13.68 -11.43
N ASP A 147 -0.26 13.86 -12.73
CA ASP A 147 0.76 13.83 -13.77
C ASP A 147 1.83 14.89 -13.53
N TYR A 148 1.44 16.10 -13.13
CA TYR A 148 2.37 17.17 -12.79
C TYR A 148 3.39 16.72 -11.72
N PHE A 149 2.93 16.18 -10.59
CA PHE A 149 3.86 15.75 -9.53
C PHE A 149 4.70 14.55 -9.92
N LEU A 150 4.13 13.60 -10.67
CA LEU A 150 4.86 12.43 -11.16
C LEU A 150 5.99 12.82 -12.13
N GLU A 151 5.73 13.74 -13.06
CA GLU A 151 6.69 14.24 -14.03
C GLU A 151 7.81 15.07 -13.38
N HIS A 152 7.48 15.85 -12.35
CA HIS A 152 8.49 16.56 -11.56
C HIS A 152 9.34 15.58 -10.76
N ALA A 153 8.71 14.60 -10.11
CA ALA A 153 9.40 13.61 -9.29
C ALA A 153 10.44 12.81 -10.10
N ILE A 154 10.09 12.35 -11.31
CA ILE A 154 11.06 11.65 -12.16
C ILE A 154 12.22 12.56 -12.60
N THR A 155 11.96 13.84 -12.86
CA THR A 155 13.02 14.80 -13.19
C THR A 155 14.02 14.92 -12.02
N TYR A 156 13.53 15.11 -10.80
CA TYR A 156 14.40 15.16 -9.61
C TYR A 156 15.16 13.86 -9.36
N ILE A 157 14.52 12.69 -9.55
CA ILE A 157 15.18 11.39 -9.41
C ILE A 157 16.34 11.27 -10.38
N ARG A 158 16.14 11.63 -11.66
CA ARG A 158 17.19 11.55 -12.69
C ARG A 158 18.39 12.41 -12.32
N ASP A 159 18.14 13.65 -11.87
CA ASP A 159 19.20 14.57 -11.46
C ASP A 159 19.96 14.04 -10.23
N ALA A 160 19.25 13.51 -9.23
CA ALA A 160 19.85 12.94 -8.03
C ALA A 160 20.67 11.66 -8.34
N GLU A 161 20.13 10.75 -9.15
CA GLU A 161 20.85 9.54 -9.58
C GLU A 161 22.11 9.89 -10.38
N GLY A 162 22.08 10.93 -11.21
CA GLY A 162 23.25 11.41 -11.95
C GLY A 162 24.41 11.87 -11.06
N GLN A 163 24.11 12.34 -9.85
CA GLN A 163 25.12 12.77 -8.87
C GLN A 163 25.61 11.64 -7.95
N TRP A 164 24.84 10.54 -7.85
CA TRP A 164 25.11 9.44 -6.91
C TRP A 164 26.56 8.94 -6.99
N PRO A 165 27.18 8.65 -8.16
CA PRO A 165 28.54 8.13 -8.22
C PRO A 165 29.60 9.03 -7.56
N GLN A 166 29.35 10.33 -7.47
CA GLN A 166 30.28 11.31 -6.86
C GLN A 166 30.07 11.49 -5.36
N ILE A 167 28.85 11.23 -4.87
CA ILE A 167 28.46 11.46 -3.48
C ILE A 167 28.62 10.18 -2.65
N HIS A 168 28.18 9.05 -3.20
CA HIS A 168 28.10 7.79 -2.45
C HIS A 168 28.36 6.56 -3.36
N PRO A 169 29.58 6.42 -3.92
CA PRO A 169 29.94 5.20 -4.64
C PRO A 169 29.83 4.00 -3.70
N SER A 170 29.39 2.85 -4.23
CA SER A 170 29.08 1.65 -3.44
C SER A 170 29.95 0.45 -3.84
N PRO A 171 31.29 0.56 -3.76
CA PRO A 171 32.21 -0.44 -4.31
C PRO A 171 32.08 -1.82 -3.65
N LEU A 172 31.68 -1.88 -2.38
CA LEU A 172 31.45 -3.16 -1.70
C LEU A 172 30.27 -3.92 -2.31
N LEU A 173 29.16 -3.24 -2.58
CA LEU A 173 27.98 -3.86 -3.20
C LEU A 173 28.21 -4.12 -4.69
N ALA A 174 28.84 -3.18 -5.41
CA ALA A 174 29.22 -3.38 -6.80
C ALA A 174 30.17 -4.58 -6.98
N GLY A 175 31.08 -4.80 -6.02
CA GLY A 175 32.01 -5.93 -6.02
C GLY A 175 31.38 -7.30 -5.79
N THR A 176 30.09 -7.39 -5.45
CA THR A 176 29.35 -8.66 -5.35
C THR A 176 28.43 -8.92 -6.55
N ILE A 177 28.47 -8.08 -7.58
CA ILE A 177 27.60 -8.16 -8.76
C ILE A 177 28.47 -8.31 -10.02
N ASP A 178 28.35 -9.45 -10.70
CA ASP A 178 29.18 -9.79 -11.86
C ASP A 178 29.13 -8.74 -12.98
N ASP A 179 27.94 -8.18 -13.23
CA ASP A 179 27.74 -7.15 -14.26
C ASP A 179 28.46 -5.84 -13.92
N CYS A 180 28.52 -5.47 -12.64
CA CYS A 180 29.26 -4.28 -12.19
C CYS A 180 30.77 -4.44 -12.42
N ILE A 181 31.32 -5.60 -12.04
CA ILE A 181 32.74 -5.92 -12.25
C ILE A 181 33.06 -5.95 -13.75
N THR A 182 32.28 -6.69 -14.53
CA THR A 182 32.48 -6.86 -15.97
C THR A 182 32.41 -5.53 -16.73
N ARG A 183 31.48 -4.65 -16.34
CA ARG A 183 31.30 -3.34 -16.98
C ARG A 183 32.21 -2.25 -16.42
N GLY A 184 32.92 -2.52 -15.31
CA GLY A 184 33.73 -1.53 -14.60
C GLY A 184 32.89 -0.34 -14.10
N LYS A 185 31.65 -0.59 -13.66
CA LYS A 185 30.68 0.44 -13.26
C LYS A 185 30.08 0.12 -11.89
N ASP A 186 30.02 1.13 -11.03
CA ASP A 186 29.29 1.07 -9.76
C ASP A 186 27.78 0.92 -9.97
N ILE A 187 27.04 0.54 -8.92
CA ILE A 187 25.57 0.45 -8.96
C ILE A 187 24.91 1.82 -9.25
N GLY A 188 25.49 2.91 -8.75
CA GLY A 188 25.00 4.27 -8.99
C GLY A 188 25.21 4.71 -10.45
N GLN A 189 26.12 4.05 -11.18
CA GLN A 189 26.40 4.29 -12.60
C GLN A 189 25.58 3.37 -13.53
N GLY A 190 24.63 2.60 -12.99
CA GLY A 190 23.86 1.62 -13.75
C GLY A 190 24.67 0.38 -14.15
N GLY A 191 25.70 0.01 -13.36
CA GLY A 191 26.53 -1.16 -13.63
C GLY A 191 25.77 -2.49 -13.55
N VAL A 192 24.64 -2.53 -12.86
CA VAL A 192 23.84 -3.74 -12.61
C VAL A 192 23.01 -4.13 -13.84
N HIS A 193 22.57 -5.39 -13.93
CA HIS A 193 21.80 -5.88 -15.07
C HIS A 193 20.43 -5.19 -15.19
N TYR A 194 19.68 -5.14 -14.09
CA TYR A 194 18.40 -4.45 -13.97
C TYR A 194 18.53 -3.25 -13.00
N ASN A 195 18.16 -2.05 -13.46
CA ASN A 195 18.23 -0.82 -12.67
C ASN A 195 16.85 -0.20 -12.53
N SER A 196 16.04 -0.64 -11.57
CA SER A 196 14.68 -0.16 -11.39
C SER A 196 14.60 0.95 -10.33
N VAL A 197 13.58 1.82 -10.44
CA VAL A 197 13.21 2.79 -9.41
C VAL A 197 11.74 2.61 -9.06
N GLY A 198 11.45 2.53 -7.77
CA GLY A 198 10.10 2.36 -7.24
C GLY A 198 9.37 3.67 -6.96
N PHE A 199 8.11 3.74 -7.37
CA PHE A 199 7.14 4.78 -7.01
C PHE A 199 6.02 4.14 -6.19
N VAL A 200 5.86 4.59 -4.94
CA VAL A 200 4.89 4.05 -3.99
C VAL A 200 3.63 4.90 -3.97
N GLY A 201 2.50 4.34 -4.40
CA GLY A 201 1.18 4.97 -4.35
C GLY A 201 0.53 4.74 -2.99
N ALA A 202 0.25 5.84 -2.29
CA ALA A 202 -0.44 5.86 -1.00
C ALA A 202 -1.90 6.31 -1.15
N ALA A 203 -2.74 5.95 -0.17
CA ALA A 203 -4.10 6.48 -0.03
C ALA A 203 -5.05 6.18 -1.21
N LEU A 204 -4.90 4.98 -1.80
CA LEU A 204 -5.78 4.51 -2.87
C LEU A 204 -7.26 4.57 -2.46
N ALA A 205 -7.60 4.05 -1.28
CA ALA A 205 -8.98 4.04 -0.79
C ALA A 205 -9.54 5.47 -0.62
N ASN A 206 -8.76 6.39 -0.07
CA ASN A 206 -9.21 7.77 0.13
C ASN A 206 -9.45 8.49 -1.21
N ALA A 207 -8.56 8.29 -2.19
CA ALA A 207 -8.74 8.85 -3.54
C ALA A 207 -9.99 8.26 -4.21
N ALA A 208 -10.12 6.93 -4.19
CA ALA A 208 -11.24 6.22 -4.80
C ALA A 208 -12.58 6.57 -4.17
N ASP A 209 -12.68 6.51 -2.84
CA ASP A 209 -13.91 6.80 -2.10
C ASP A 209 -14.32 8.27 -2.23
N SER A 210 -13.36 9.19 -2.34
CA SER A 210 -13.64 10.62 -2.52
C SER A 210 -14.12 10.94 -3.93
N LEU A 211 -13.49 10.34 -4.96
CA LEU A 211 -13.95 10.46 -6.34
C LEU A 211 -15.33 9.83 -6.51
N GLN A 212 -15.56 8.64 -5.93
CA GLN A 212 -16.87 7.99 -5.94
C GLN A 212 -17.93 8.83 -5.23
N ALA A 213 -17.58 9.46 -4.10
CA ALA A 213 -18.47 10.36 -3.39
C ALA A 213 -18.87 11.56 -4.25
N LEU A 214 -17.91 12.26 -4.86
CA LEU A 214 -18.21 13.40 -5.74
C LEU A 214 -19.03 12.97 -6.97
N LYS A 215 -18.65 11.85 -7.61
CA LYS A 215 -19.41 11.28 -8.73
C LYS A 215 -20.89 11.10 -8.34
N GLN A 216 -21.13 10.41 -7.23
CA GLN A 216 -22.50 10.12 -6.81
C GLN A 216 -23.24 11.38 -6.36
N VAL A 217 -22.72 12.17 -5.42
CA VAL A 217 -23.52 13.20 -4.75
C VAL A 217 -23.60 14.52 -5.50
N VAL A 218 -22.63 14.83 -6.36
CA VAL A 218 -22.61 16.08 -7.14
C VAL A 218 -23.11 15.84 -8.56
N TYR A 219 -22.63 14.78 -9.22
CA TYR A 219 -22.85 14.58 -10.66
C TYR A 219 -24.00 13.64 -10.99
N ASP A 220 -24.18 12.54 -10.25
CA ASP A 220 -25.23 11.55 -10.54
C ASP A 220 -26.56 11.89 -9.84
N GLU A 221 -26.52 12.16 -8.53
CA GLU A 221 -27.72 12.41 -7.70
C GLU A 221 -28.07 13.90 -7.57
N HIS A 222 -27.14 14.80 -7.90
CA HIS A 222 -27.26 16.25 -7.67
C HIS A 222 -27.75 16.61 -6.26
N ARG A 223 -27.32 15.84 -5.26
CA ARG A 223 -27.72 16.00 -3.86
C ARG A 223 -27.07 17.23 -3.22
N PHE A 224 -25.83 17.52 -3.60
CA PHE A 224 -25.07 18.68 -3.16
C PHE A 224 -24.43 19.34 -4.37
N THR A 225 -24.32 20.66 -4.34
CA THR A 225 -23.49 21.40 -5.28
C THR A 225 -22.01 21.24 -4.93
N MET A 226 -21.11 21.43 -5.90
CA MET A 226 -19.67 21.44 -5.63
C MET A 226 -19.30 22.51 -4.59
N ASP A 227 -19.93 23.69 -4.64
CA ASP A 227 -19.69 24.78 -3.69
C ASP A 227 -20.04 24.39 -2.25
N GLU A 228 -21.15 23.68 -2.02
CA GLU A 228 -21.51 23.17 -0.70
C GLU A 228 -20.50 22.15 -0.19
N VAL A 229 -20.02 21.24 -1.06
CA VAL A 229 -18.98 20.28 -0.69
C VAL A 229 -17.69 21.01 -0.33
N LEU A 230 -17.22 21.95 -1.15
CA LEU A 230 -15.99 22.71 -0.87
C LEU A 230 -16.08 23.49 0.46
N LYS A 231 -17.22 24.11 0.76
CA LYS A 231 -17.47 24.77 2.05
C LYS A 231 -17.37 23.79 3.21
N ALA A 232 -18.00 22.62 3.08
CA ALA A 232 -17.94 21.57 4.09
C ALA A 232 -16.50 21.08 4.33
N LEU A 233 -15.69 20.91 3.27
CA LEU A 233 -14.29 20.52 3.41
C LEU A 233 -13.44 21.60 4.08
N GLN A 234 -13.62 22.88 3.70
CA GLN A 234 -12.88 24.01 4.26
C GLN A 234 -13.10 24.19 5.77
N CYS A 235 -14.32 23.94 6.26
CA CYS A 235 -14.62 23.99 7.70
C CYS A 235 -14.46 22.62 8.40
N ASN A 236 -13.78 21.66 7.77
CA ASN A 236 -13.56 20.32 8.33
C ASN A 236 -14.86 19.61 8.78
N PHE A 237 -15.94 19.83 8.01
CA PHE A 237 -17.32 19.42 8.24
C PHE A 237 -18.02 20.05 9.44
N ASP A 238 -17.46 21.08 10.07
CA ASP A 238 -18.14 21.82 11.14
C ASP A 238 -19.40 22.52 10.61
N GLY A 239 -20.55 22.28 11.23
CA GLY A 239 -21.86 22.70 10.69
C GLY A 239 -22.39 21.87 9.52
N TYR A 240 -21.61 20.93 8.97
CA TYR A 240 -21.98 20.07 7.83
C TYR A 240 -22.03 18.56 8.18
N GLU A 241 -22.20 18.22 9.46
CA GLU A 241 -22.17 16.81 9.90
C GLU A 241 -23.22 15.94 9.20
N ARG A 242 -24.39 16.48 8.82
CA ARG A 242 -25.39 15.75 8.02
C ARG A 242 -24.84 15.33 6.66
N MET A 243 -24.11 16.22 5.98
CA MET A 243 -23.44 15.91 4.71
C MET A 243 -22.38 14.83 4.96
N ARG A 244 -21.52 15.02 5.97
CA ARG A 244 -20.47 14.06 6.31
C ARG A 244 -21.03 12.66 6.59
N GLN A 245 -22.10 12.55 7.38
CA GLN A 245 -22.75 11.26 7.68
C GLN A 245 -23.37 10.61 6.43
N TYR A 246 -23.84 11.39 5.46
CA TYR A 246 -24.26 10.85 4.18
C TYR A 246 -23.07 10.29 3.40
N LEU A 247 -21.99 11.07 3.24
CA LEU A 247 -20.77 10.65 2.55
C LEU A 247 -20.15 9.38 3.17
N LEU A 248 -20.23 9.22 4.49
CA LEU A 248 -19.68 8.07 5.21
C LEU A 248 -20.53 6.79 5.12
N ASN A 249 -21.85 6.91 4.94
CA ASN A 249 -22.78 5.78 5.15
C ASN A 249 -23.74 5.51 3.99
N ARG A 250 -23.83 6.40 3.00
CA ARG A 250 -24.74 6.29 1.84
C ARG A 250 -24.01 6.25 0.50
N VAL A 251 -22.73 6.63 0.48
CA VAL A 251 -21.85 6.41 -0.67
C VAL A 251 -21.14 5.06 -0.50
N PRO A 252 -21.08 4.20 -1.53
CA PRO A 252 -20.27 2.99 -1.52
C PRO A 252 -18.80 3.26 -1.17
N LYS A 253 -18.16 2.30 -0.49
CA LYS A 253 -16.76 2.40 -0.06
C LYS A 253 -15.95 1.20 -0.54
N TRP A 254 -14.72 1.47 -0.94
CA TRP A 254 -13.71 0.46 -1.26
C TRP A 254 -13.56 -0.57 -0.14
N GLY A 255 -13.30 -1.82 -0.49
CA GLY A 255 -13.14 -2.92 0.48
C GLY A 255 -14.46 -3.57 0.92
N ASN A 256 -15.56 -3.34 0.20
CA ASN A 256 -16.88 -3.94 0.49
C ASN A 256 -17.43 -4.81 -0.64
N ASN A 257 -16.58 -5.19 -1.59
CA ASN A 257 -16.95 -5.91 -2.82
C ASN A 257 -18.16 -5.24 -3.51
N ASN A 258 -18.08 -3.92 -3.67
CA ASN A 258 -19.10 -3.10 -4.30
C ASN A 258 -18.60 -2.68 -5.68
N PRO A 259 -19.30 -3.01 -6.78
CA PRO A 259 -18.82 -2.76 -8.13
C PRO A 259 -18.44 -1.30 -8.43
N ASP A 260 -19.18 -0.33 -7.91
CA ASP A 260 -18.96 1.09 -8.21
C ASP A 260 -17.69 1.61 -7.52
N ALA A 261 -17.55 1.34 -6.22
CA ALA A 261 -16.35 1.71 -5.46
C ALA A 261 -15.10 0.95 -5.96
N ASP A 262 -15.26 -0.33 -6.28
CA ASP A 262 -14.16 -1.16 -6.79
C ASP A 262 -13.72 -0.71 -8.18
N TRP A 263 -14.66 -0.32 -9.04
CA TRP A 263 -14.36 0.27 -10.34
C TRP A 263 -13.57 1.57 -10.20
N MET A 264 -13.96 2.46 -9.27
CA MET A 264 -13.25 3.72 -9.05
C MET A 264 -11.82 3.48 -8.55
N ALA A 265 -11.64 2.58 -7.58
CA ALA A 265 -10.31 2.22 -7.07
C ALA A 265 -9.43 1.61 -8.15
N LYS A 266 -9.98 0.71 -8.97
CA LYS A 266 -9.30 0.15 -10.13
C LYS A 266 -8.87 1.24 -11.11
N ARG A 267 -9.78 2.16 -11.45
CA ARG A 267 -9.49 3.29 -12.37
C ARG A 267 -8.34 4.16 -11.86
N VAL A 268 -8.32 4.48 -10.56
CA VAL A 268 -7.22 5.25 -9.93
C VAL A 268 -5.90 4.48 -9.96
N ALA A 269 -5.91 3.21 -9.55
CA ALA A 269 -4.71 2.38 -9.49
C ALA A 269 -4.11 2.17 -10.89
N GLU A 270 -4.93 1.82 -11.88
CA GLU A 270 -4.48 1.60 -13.25
C GLU A 270 -3.90 2.87 -13.87
N TYR A 271 -4.57 4.03 -13.70
CA TYR A 271 -4.05 5.30 -14.22
C TYR A 271 -2.67 5.62 -13.63
N TYR A 272 -2.54 5.57 -12.30
CA TYR A 272 -1.29 5.81 -11.59
C TYR A 272 -0.18 4.87 -12.05
N CYS A 273 -0.42 3.56 -12.01
CA CYS A 273 0.60 2.58 -12.34
C CYS A 273 1.05 2.70 -13.79
N ASN A 274 0.10 2.87 -14.73
CA ASN A 274 0.43 3.01 -16.14
C ASN A 274 1.24 4.28 -16.41
N LYS A 275 0.92 5.42 -15.76
CA LYS A 275 1.72 6.64 -15.88
C LYS A 275 3.15 6.42 -15.39
N VAL A 276 3.33 5.85 -14.20
CA VAL A 276 4.66 5.55 -13.64
C VAL A 276 5.49 4.67 -14.57
N HIS A 277 4.88 3.65 -15.17
CA HIS A 277 5.58 2.71 -16.06
C HIS A 277 6.02 3.34 -17.39
N THR A 278 5.59 4.57 -17.72
CA THR A 278 6.12 5.31 -18.87
C THR A 278 7.50 5.93 -18.62
N PHE A 279 7.93 5.99 -17.36
CA PHE A 279 9.16 6.69 -16.99
C PHE A 279 10.39 5.78 -17.00
N VAL A 280 11.52 6.38 -17.37
CA VAL A 280 12.87 5.80 -17.31
C VAL A 280 13.70 6.61 -16.32
N ASN A 281 14.43 5.95 -15.42
CA ASN A 281 15.23 6.61 -14.39
C ASN A 281 16.58 7.14 -14.93
N GLY A 282 17.38 7.80 -14.08
CA GLY A 282 18.68 8.37 -14.46
C GLY A 282 19.74 7.32 -14.77
N ARG A 283 19.57 6.10 -14.27
CA ARG A 283 20.42 4.93 -14.58
C ARG A 283 19.99 4.17 -15.84
N GLY A 284 18.97 4.64 -16.55
CA GLY A 284 18.50 4.09 -17.82
C GLY A 284 17.57 2.89 -17.73
N GLY A 285 17.05 2.56 -16.54
CA GLY A 285 16.07 1.48 -16.36
C GLY A 285 14.66 1.97 -16.01
N PRO A 286 13.69 1.06 -15.92
CA PRO A 286 12.28 1.43 -15.79
C PRO A 286 11.90 1.91 -14.40
N CYS A 287 10.94 2.83 -14.33
CA CYS A 287 10.23 3.14 -13.10
C CYS A 287 9.08 2.14 -12.89
N GLN A 288 8.86 1.75 -11.64
CA GLN A 288 7.98 0.65 -11.25
C GLN A 288 7.00 1.10 -10.18
N ALA A 289 5.72 0.88 -10.39
CA ALA A 289 4.70 1.27 -9.44
C ALA A 289 4.56 0.23 -8.31
N ALA A 290 4.13 0.73 -7.15
CA ALA A 290 3.79 -0.04 -5.97
C ALA A 290 2.57 0.55 -5.25
N LEU A 291 1.89 -0.27 -4.45
CA LEU A 291 0.74 0.14 -3.64
C LEU A 291 0.89 -0.38 -2.20
N PHE A 292 1.65 0.37 -1.40
CA PHE A 292 1.82 0.18 0.04
C PHE A 292 2.04 1.55 0.71
N THR A 293 2.04 1.63 2.05
CA THR A 293 2.00 2.97 2.70
C THR A 293 2.89 3.14 3.93
N LEU A 294 3.40 2.06 4.53
CA LEU A 294 4.26 2.12 5.73
C LEU A 294 3.72 3.13 6.78
N THR A 295 4.58 3.99 7.33
CA THR A 295 4.21 5.12 8.20
C THR A 295 3.75 6.36 7.42
N PHE A 296 3.85 6.37 6.08
CA PHE A 296 3.43 7.51 5.24
C PHE A 296 1.93 7.76 5.29
N ALA A 297 1.12 6.75 5.63
CA ALA A 297 -0.33 6.91 5.76
C ALA A 297 -0.67 8.03 6.75
N TRP A 298 0.08 8.08 7.85
CA TRP A 298 -0.04 9.11 8.87
C TRP A 298 0.65 10.42 8.46
N GLN A 299 1.91 10.35 8.04
CA GLN A 299 2.70 11.54 7.70
C GLN A 299 2.03 12.36 6.60
N LYS A 300 1.52 11.70 5.56
CA LYS A 300 0.79 12.34 4.47
C LYS A 300 -0.64 12.71 4.87
N GLY A 301 -1.26 11.96 5.77
CA GLY A 301 -2.56 12.29 6.35
C GLY A 301 -2.56 13.65 7.06
N ARG A 302 -1.52 13.93 7.86
CA ARG A 302 -1.27 15.24 8.50
C ARG A 302 -1.14 16.39 7.50
N LEU A 303 -0.67 16.12 6.28
CA LEU A 303 -0.48 17.11 5.21
C LEU A 303 -1.65 17.14 4.21
N THR A 304 -2.78 16.53 4.56
CA THR A 304 -3.99 16.48 3.75
C THR A 304 -5.16 17.05 4.55
N GLY A 305 -5.93 17.94 3.94
CA GLY A 305 -7.17 18.48 4.51
C GLY A 305 -8.29 17.43 4.55
N ALA A 306 -9.51 17.92 4.77
CA ALA A 306 -10.70 17.09 4.75
C ALA A 306 -10.96 16.61 3.32
N LEU A 307 -11.46 15.39 3.16
CA LEU A 307 -11.71 14.77 1.86
C LEU A 307 -13.19 14.42 1.66
N PRO A 308 -13.67 14.39 0.41
CA PRO A 308 -15.06 14.01 0.08
C PRO A 308 -15.48 12.60 0.52
N ASP A 309 -14.54 11.70 0.84
CA ASP A 309 -14.85 10.40 1.45
C ASP A 309 -15.43 10.51 2.88
N GLY A 310 -15.42 11.70 3.48
CA GLY A 310 -15.88 12.02 4.83
C GLY A 310 -14.77 12.04 5.88
N ARG A 311 -13.52 11.81 5.47
CA ARG A 311 -12.32 11.91 6.31
C ARG A 311 -12.07 13.35 6.70
N LYS A 312 -11.79 13.60 7.99
CA LYS A 312 -11.45 14.93 8.47
C LYS A 312 -9.99 15.27 8.15
N ALA A 313 -9.69 16.56 8.16
CA ALA A 313 -8.33 17.06 7.99
C ALA A 313 -7.38 16.44 9.02
N HIS A 314 -6.15 16.16 8.59
CA HIS A 314 -5.06 15.62 9.41
C HIS A 314 -5.24 14.19 9.98
N GLU A 315 -6.36 13.51 9.74
CA GLU A 315 -6.53 12.10 10.13
C GLU A 315 -5.48 11.21 9.41
N SER A 316 -5.40 9.92 9.70
CA SER A 316 -4.59 9.01 8.88
C SER A 316 -5.23 8.75 7.52
N LEU A 317 -4.43 8.45 6.51
CA LEU A 317 -4.87 7.83 5.26
C LEU A 317 -4.97 6.30 5.41
N ALA A 318 -5.58 5.65 4.43
CA ALA A 318 -5.75 4.20 4.38
C ALA A 318 -4.41 3.44 4.23
N PRO A 319 -4.29 2.23 4.79
CA PRO A 319 -3.08 1.42 4.72
C PRO A 319 -3.04 0.56 3.45
N GLY A 320 -1.93 0.62 2.72
CA GLY A 320 -1.67 -0.18 1.52
C GLY A 320 -2.83 -0.22 0.54
N GLN A 321 -3.25 -1.42 0.17
CA GLN A 321 -4.43 -1.66 -0.66
C GLN A 321 -5.73 -1.80 0.15
N GLY A 322 -5.66 -1.68 1.48
CA GLY A 322 -6.79 -1.82 2.39
C GLY A 322 -7.81 -0.69 2.26
N ALA A 323 -8.97 -0.89 2.89
CA ALA A 323 -9.97 0.15 3.03
C ALA A 323 -9.52 1.25 4.00
N THR A 324 -10.12 2.44 3.87
CA THR A 324 -10.06 3.44 4.94
C THR A 324 -10.60 2.81 6.24
N TYR A 325 -9.96 3.11 7.37
CA TYR A 325 -10.23 2.43 8.63
C TYR A 325 -11.72 2.41 9.00
N GLY A 326 -12.23 1.20 9.26
CA GLY A 326 -13.63 0.95 9.61
C GLY A 326 -14.63 1.25 8.50
N ARG A 327 -14.19 1.32 7.23
CA ARG A 327 -15.08 1.45 6.06
C ARG A 327 -15.36 0.10 5.39
N ASP A 328 -14.55 -0.92 5.64
CA ASP A 328 -14.75 -2.32 5.27
C ASP A 328 -15.78 -3.04 6.16
N LYS A 329 -17.06 -2.69 5.98
CA LYS A 329 -18.18 -3.15 6.82
C LYS A 329 -18.78 -4.50 6.41
N LYS A 330 -18.31 -5.12 5.32
CA LYS A 330 -18.78 -6.43 4.83
C LYS A 330 -17.82 -7.59 5.12
N GLY A 331 -16.85 -7.37 6.02
CA GLY A 331 -15.91 -8.38 6.50
C GLY A 331 -14.74 -8.65 5.55
N VAL A 332 -13.76 -9.41 6.05
CA VAL A 332 -12.47 -9.65 5.38
C VAL A 332 -12.59 -10.27 3.99
N THR A 333 -13.57 -11.16 3.77
CA THR A 333 -13.79 -11.78 2.46
C THR A 333 -14.23 -10.76 1.41
N ALA A 334 -15.06 -9.78 1.80
CA ALA A 334 -15.47 -8.70 0.89
C ALA A 334 -14.31 -7.74 0.62
N LEU A 335 -13.50 -7.42 1.64
CA LEU A 335 -12.28 -6.64 1.47
C LEU A 335 -11.31 -7.30 0.49
N MET A 336 -11.00 -8.58 0.67
CA MET A 336 -10.18 -9.35 -0.27
C MET A 336 -10.81 -9.39 -1.66
N GLY A 337 -12.14 -9.54 -1.75
CA GLY A 337 -12.90 -9.46 -3.00
C GLY A 337 -12.61 -8.19 -3.78
N SER A 338 -12.80 -7.02 -3.15
CA SER A 338 -12.46 -5.72 -3.71
C SER A 338 -11.00 -5.64 -4.17
N VAL A 339 -10.06 -5.98 -3.29
CA VAL A 339 -8.61 -5.85 -3.59
C VAL A 339 -8.20 -6.71 -4.78
N THR A 340 -8.75 -7.91 -4.91
CA THR A 340 -8.44 -8.81 -6.04
C THR A 340 -9.05 -8.37 -7.38
N THR A 341 -9.81 -7.27 -7.42
CA THR A 341 -10.23 -6.64 -8.68
C THR A 341 -9.12 -5.81 -9.34
N LEU A 342 -8.09 -5.42 -8.57
CA LEU A 342 -6.92 -4.72 -9.08
C LEU A 342 -6.05 -5.65 -9.92
N ASP A 343 -5.48 -5.14 -11.00
CA ASP A 343 -4.44 -5.88 -11.74
C ASP A 343 -3.11 -5.82 -10.96
N ALA A 344 -2.87 -6.87 -10.17
CA ALA A 344 -1.66 -7.05 -9.38
C ALA A 344 -0.37 -7.04 -10.24
N THR A 345 -0.47 -7.28 -11.55
CA THR A 345 0.69 -7.23 -12.44
C THR A 345 1.15 -5.81 -12.78
N LEU A 346 0.36 -4.79 -12.40
CA LEU A 346 0.72 -3.37 -12.50
C LEU A 346 1.50 -2.85 -11.28
N THR A 347 1.85 -3.72 -10.33
CA THR A 347 2.67 -3.34 -9.16
C THR A 347 3.96 -4.16 -9.08
N PRO A 348 4.87 -4.06 -10.07
CA PRO A 348 6.14 -4.79 -10.09
C PRO A 348 7.05 -4.43 -8.92
N ASN A 349 6.87 -3.28 -8.29
CA ASN A 349 7.60 -2.87 -7.08
C ASN A 349 6.82 -3.20 -5.78
N GLY A 350 5.81 -4.06 -5.84
CA GLY A 350 5.14 -4.59 -4.65
C GLY A 350 3.82 -3.93 -4.30
N ALA A 351 2.90 -4.72 -3.74
CA ALA A 351 1.66 -4.25 -3.15
C ALA A 351 1.21 -5.18 -2.03
N VAL A 352 0.51 -4.67 -1.02
CA VAL A 352 0.08 -5.47 0.13
C VAL A 352 -1.30 -5.09 0.62
N LEU A 353 -2.05 -6.12 1.02
CA LEU A 353 -3.25 -5.99 1.83
C LEU A 353 -2.96 -6.31 3.29
N ASP A 354 -3.20 -5.31 4.14
CA ASP A 354 -3.13 -5.44 5.59
C ASP A 354 -4.46 -5.94 6.14
N VAL A 355 -4.48 -7.13 6.75
CA VAL A 355 -5.67 -7.72 7.34
C VAL A 355 -5.54 -7.73 8.86
N THR A 356 -6.55 -7.21 9.56
CA THR A 356 -6.64 -7.31 11.03
C THR A 356 -7.78 -8.24 11.41
N LEU A 357 -7.50 -9.21 12.27
CA LEU A 357 -8.45 -10.22 12.74
C LEU A 357 -8.53 -10.19 14.27
N HIS A 358 -9.73 -10.41 14.80
CA HIS A 358 -9.89 -10.69 16.22
C HIS A 358 -9.32 -12.08 16.55
N PRO A 359 -8.68 -12.31 17.72
CA PRO A 359 -8.18 -13.63 18.11
C PRO A 359 -9.24 -14.74 18.05
N THR A 360 -10.51 -14.41 18.34
CA THR A 360 -11.62 -15.37 18.26
C THR A 360 -11.92 -15.85 16.83
N ALA A 361 -11.61 -15.05 15.81
CA ALA A 361 -11.87 -15.40 14.41
C ALA A 361 -10.98 -16.55 13.91
N ILE A 362 -9.85 -16.79 14.58
CA ILE A 362 -8.88 -17.83 14.20
C ILE A 362 -8.64 -18.85 15.31
N LYS A 363 -9.52 -18.90 16.31
CA LYS A 363 -9.41 -19.81 17.45
C LYS A 363 -9.77 -21.24 17.04
N GLY A 364 -9.05 -22.21 17.61
CA GLY A 364 -9.32 -23.64 17.40
C GLY A 364 -8.96 -24.14 15.99
N PRO A 365 -9.30 -25.41 15.67
CA PRO A 365 -9.04 -26.00 14.35
C PRO A 365 -9.81 -25.30 13.23
N GLU A 366 -11.08 -24.97 13.46
CA GLU A 366 -11.95 -24.31 12.46
C GLU A 366 -11.43 -22.93 12.07
N GLY A 367 -10.98 -22.13 13.06
CA GLY A 367 -10.39 -20.82 12.80
C GLY A 367 -9.06 -20.89 12.05
N LEU A 368 -8.26 -21.95 12.28
CA LEU A 368 -7.04 -22.19 11.51
C LEU A 368 -7.37 -22.53 10.06
N ASP A 369 -8.32 -23.42 9.82
CA ASP A 369 -8.76 -23.80 8.47
C ASP A 369 -9.42 -22.62 7.73
N ALA A 370 -10.12 -21.72 8.45
CA ALA A 370 -10.64 -20.48 7.90
C ALA A 370 -9.51 -19.54 7.44
N LEU A 371 -8.46 -19.35 8.25
CA LEU A 371 -7.30 -18.55 7.87
C LEU A 371 -6.57 -19.13 6.64
N VAL A 372 -6.38 -20.45 6.62
CA VAL A 372 -5.78 -21.15 5.46
C VAL A 372 -6.63 -20.92 4.21
N THR A 373 -7.96 -21.09 4.32
CA THR A 373 -8.89 -20.84 3.21
C THR A 373 -8.80 -19.40 2.71
N LEU A 374 -8.80 -18.41 3.61
CA LEU A 374 -8.66 -17.00 3.26
C LEU A 374 -7.38 -16.72 2.46
N MET A 375 -6.23 -17.21 2.95
CA MET A 375 -4.95 -17.05 2.26
C MET A 375 -4.97 -17.70 0.87
N LYS A 376 -5.44 -18.94 0.77
CA LYS A 376 -5.53 -19.68 -0.51
C LYS A 376 -6.45 -18.98 -1.49
N THR A 377 -7.62 -18.52 -1.04
CA THR A 377 -8.58 -17.82 -1.91
C THR A 377 -8.01 -16.50 -2.42
N PHE A 378 -7.34 -15.71 -1.58
CA PHE A 378 -6.71 -14.47 -2.00
C PHE A 378 -5.64 -14.70 -3.09
N PHE A 379 -4.74 -15.66 -2.88
CA PHE A 379 -3.71 -15.98 -3.86
C PHE A 379 -4.25 -16.64 -5.13
N ALA A 380 -5.27 -17.50 -5.02
CA ALA A 380 -5.96 -18.07 -6.19
C ALA A 380 -6.62 -16.99 -7.05
N LYS A 381 -7.11 -15.91 -6.43
CA LYS A 381 -7.64 -14.72 -7.11
C LYS A 381 -6.57 -13.72 -7.54
N LYS A 382 -5.30 -14.14 -7.64
CA LYS A 382 -4.17 -13.31 -8.04
C LYS A 382 -3.91 -12.08 -7.15
N GLY A 383 -4.35 -12.09 -5.89
CA GLY A 383 -3.93 -11.07 -4.93
C GLY A 383 -2.41 -11.09 -4.74
N TYR A 384 -1.78 -9.92 -4.61
CA TYR A 384 -0.32 -9.77 -4.67
C TYR A 384 0.39 -10.24 -3.39
N ALA A 385 0.10 -9.61 -2.24
CA ALA A 385 0.66 -10.00 -0.96
C ALA A 385 -0.30 -9.76 0.21
N LEU A 386 -0.10 -10.51 1.29
CA LEU A 386 -0.87 -10.42 2.53
C LEU A 386 0.02 -10.16 3.73
N GLN A 387 -0.56 -9.48 4.72
CA GLN A 387 -0.12 -9.58 6.10
C GLN A 387 -1.29 -9.60 7.07
N PHE A 388 -1.04 -10.17 8.25
CA PHE A 388 -2.05 -10.35 9.28
C PHE A 388 -1.61 -9.70 10.60
N ASN A 389 -2.56 -9.02 11.21
CA ASN A 389 -2.56 -8.63 12.61
C ASN A 389 -3.62 -9.42 13.34
N VAL A 390 -3.28 -9.98 14.50
CA VAL A 390 -4.22 -10.74 15.34
C VAL A 390 -4.17 -10.17 16.74
N TYR A 391 -5.10 -9.27 17.05
CA TYR A 391 -5.23 -8.64 18.36
C TYR A 391 -6.64 -8.09 18.54
N ASP A 392 -6.98 -7.78 19.78
CA ASP A 392 -8.21 -7.08 20.13
C ASP A 392 -7.90 -5.73 20.79
N LYS A 393 -8.93 -4.88 20.82
CA LYS A 393 -8.84 -3.51 21.35
C LYS A 393 -8.45 -3.50 22.82
N ASP A 394 -9.00 -4.43 23.60
CA ASP A 394 -8.81 -4.45 25.05
C ASP A 394 -7.36 -4.81 25.38
N THR A 395 -6.77 -5.75 24.66
CA THR A 395 -5.36 -6.12 24.74
C THR A 395 -4.45 -4.93 24.43
N LEU A 396 -4.71 -4.19 23.35
CA LEU A 396 -3.90 -3.02 23.01
C LEU A 396 -4.05 -1.88 24.06
N ARG A 397 -5.26 -1.66 24.58
CA ARG A 397 -5.51 -0.69 25.65
C ARG A 397 -4.87 -1.11 26.96
N ASP A 398 -4.79 -2.40 27.23
CA ASP A 398 -4.11 -2.91 28.42
C ASP A 398 -2.61 -2.80 28.30
N ALA A 399 -2.04 -3.13 27.14
CA ALA A 399 -0.63 -2.91 26.83
C ALA A 399 -0.21 -1.43 26.92
N GLN A 400 -1.14 -0.49 26.65
CA GLN A 400 -0.92 0.94 26.88
C GLN A 400 -0.85 1.34 28.36
N ARG A 401 -1.48 0.58 29.26
CA ARG A 401 -1.55 0.87 30.71
C ARG A 401 -0.47 0.10 31.48
N HIS A 402 -0.18 -1.12 31.04
CA HIS A 402 0.68 -2.09 31.70
C HIS A 402 1.75 -2.64 30.73
N PRO A 403 2.60 -1.78 30.12
CA PRO A 403 3.56 -2.21 29.09
C PRO A 403 4.51 -3.32 29.56
N GLU A 404 4.79 -3.41 30.87
CA GLU A 404 5.60 -4.45 31.50
C GLU A 404 5.05 -5.87 31.26
N ASN A 405 3.73 -6.02 31.12
CA ASN A 405 3.07 -7.31 30.88
C ASN A 405 3.06 -7.70 29.40
N TYR A 406 3.41 -6.77 28.51
CA TYR A 406 3.27 -6.89 27.06
C TYR A 406 4.57 -6.57 26.32
N ALA A 407 5.72 -6.78 26.97
CA ALA A 407 7.03 -6.48 26.38
C ALA A 407 7.28 -7.21 25.04
N ALA A 408 6.68 -8.38 24.84
CA ALA A 408 6.79 -9.17 23.61
C ALA A 408 5.59 -9.03 22.65
N LEU A 409 4.65 -8.09 22.90
CA LEU A 409 3.49 -7.89 22.04
C LEU A 409 3.92 -7.30 20.69
N GLN A 410 4.02 -8.15 19.69
CA GLN A 410 4.35 -7.76 18.33
C GLN A 410 3.11 -7.27 17.59
N ILE A 411 3.26 -6.17 16.87
CA ILE A 411 2.24 -5.63 15.96
C ILE A 411 2.87 -5.36 14.60
N ARG A 412 2.04 -5.45 13.57
CA ARG A 412 2.47 -5.28 12.20
C ARG A 412 1.94 -3.98 11.61
N LEU A 413 2.85 -3.10 11.26
CA LEU A 413 2.59 -2.00 10.34
C LEU A 413 2.72 -2.53 8.91
N THR A 414 2.22 -1.80 7.91
CA THR A 414 2.41 -2.19 6.50
C THR A 414 3.90 -2.47 6.25
N GLY A 415 4.28 -3.73 6.00
CA GLY A 415 5.65 -4.10 5.66
C GLY A 415 6.67 -4.23 6.79
N TRP A 416 6.39 -3.90 8.06
CA TRP A 416 7.35 -4.13 9.17
C TRP A 416 6.65 -4.47 10.48
N SER A 417 7.38 -5.13 11.38
CA SER A 417 6.87 -5.53 12.70
C SER A 417 7.65 -4.83 13.79
N VAL A 418 6.94 -4.44 14.85
CA VAL A 418 7.53 -3.77 16.02
C VAL A 418 6.87 -4.28 17.29
N TYR A 419 7.53 -4.04 18.41
CA TYR A 419 6.88 -4.19 19.71
C TYR A 419 5.93 -3.02 19.95
N PHE A 420 4.68 -3.31 20.31
CA PHE A 420 3.67 -2.28 20.55
C PHE A 420 4.10 -1.29 21.64
N THR A 421 4.80 -1.79 22.66
CA THR A 421 5.28 -1.02 23.80
C THR A 421 6.42 -0.05 23.46
N THR A 422 7.09 -0.22 22.31
CA THR A 422 8.14 0.70 21.84
C THR A 422 7.60 1.83 20.96
N LEU A 423 6.32 1.77 20.57
CA LEU A 423 5.68 2.84 19.82
C LEU A 423 5.33 4.04 20.70
N SER A 424 5.28 5.22 20.08
CA SER A 424 4.73 6.41 20.73
C SER A 424 3.24 6.22 21.04
N ARG A 425 2.72 6.96 22.03
CA ARG A 425 1.30 6.90 22.40
C ARG A 425 0.37 7.23 21.24
N GLU A 426 0.80 8.14 20.37
CA GLU A 426 0.07 8.53 19.17
C GLU A 426 -0.04 7.38 18.17
N GLU A 427 1.07 6.71 17.87
CA GLU A 427 1.09 5.54 16.98
C GLU A 427 0.27 4.38 17.56
N GLN A 428 0.38 4.11 18.85
CA GLN A 428 -0.43 3.10 19.54
C GLN A 428 -1.94 3.39 19.43
N ASN A 429 -2.35 4.64 19.61
CA ASN A 429 -3.75 5.04 19.48
C ASN A 429 -4.26 4.78 18.07
N GLN A 430 -3.44 4.99 17.03
CA GLN A 430 -3.85 4.68 15.66
C GLN A 430 -4.26 3.21 15.54
N PHE A 431 -3.43 2.28 16.02
CA PHE A 431 -3.77 0.84 15.99
C PHE A 431 -5.07 0.52 16.72
N ILE A 432 -5.30 1.16 17.86
CA ILE A 432 -6.54 0.99 18.63
C ILE A 432 -7.75 1.57 17.87
N ASP A 433 -7.58 2.70 17.20
CA ASP A 433 -8.63 3.36 16.44
C ASP A 433 -9.01 2.54 15.20
N ARG A 434 -8.04 1.88 14.54
CA ARG A 434 -8.29 0.93 13.45
C ARG A 434 -9.32 -0.14 13.83
N ILE A 435 -9.21 -0.68 15.04
CA ILE A 435 -10.11 -1.71 15.57
C ILE A 435 -11.40 -1.06 16.11
N SER A 436 -11.30 0.12 16.73
CA SER A 436 -12.45 0.81 17.33
C SER A 436 -13.50 1.23 16.30
N HIS A 437 -13.13 1.30 15.03
CA HIS A 437 -14.05 1.59 13.93
C HIS A 437 -14.60 0.35 13.19
N GLY A 438 -14.23 -0.88 13.61
CA GLY A 438 -14.69 -2.11 12.96
C GLY A 438 -14.67 -3.34 13.86
N PHE A 439 -15.87 -3.81 14.25
CA PHE A 439 -16.30 -5.21 14.26
C PHE A 439 -17.80 -5.25 13.97
#